data_AF-F4G7X4-F1
#
_entry.id   AF-F4G7X4-F1
#
_cell.length_a   1.000
_cell.length_b   1.000
_cell.length_c   1.000
_cell.angle_alpha   90.00
_cell.angle_beta   90.00
_cell.angle_gamma   90.00
#
_symmetry.space_group_name_H-M   'P 1'
#
loop_
_entity.id
_entity.type
_entity.pdbx_description
1 polymer ?
#
loop_
_entity_poly.entity_id
_entity_poly.type
_entity_poly.pdbx_seq_one_letter_code
_entity_poly.pdbx_strand_id
1 'polypeptide(L)'
;MNRRHYAISLHQATQESPTLARLTALTRDSSERLKAIDALIPPMLRPAIQAGPIEGDCWCLLVSSNAAAAKVRQLLPAFQAHLRSRGWEVASIRLKIQR
;
A
#
# COMPACT_ATOMS: atom_id res chain seq x y z
N MET A 1 -10.02 14.78 24.50
CA MET A 1 -10.58 14.37 23.20
C MET A 1 -9.42 14.21 22.20
N ASN A 2 -8.80 13.03 22.16
CA ASN A 2 -7.52 12.80 21.48
C ASN A 2 -7.63 11.56 20.58
N ARG A 3 -7.99 11.74 19.30
CA ARG A 3 -8.00 10.65 18.32
C ARG A 3 -6.56 10.39 17.89
N ARG A 4 -5.86 9.55 18.67
CA ARG A 4 -4.56 9.00 18.28
C ARG A 4 -4.81 7.90 17.25
N HIS A 5 -4.57 8.22 15.98
CA HIS A 5 -4.53 7.23 14.90
C HIS A 5 -3.31 6.33 15.10
N TYR A 6 -3.50 5.22 15.81
CA TYR A 6 -2.48 4.19 15.94
C TYR A 6 -2.32 3.55 14.56
N ALA A 7 -1.20 3.84 13.89
CA ALA A 7 -0.73 3.03 12.79
C ALA A 7 -0.24 1.72 13.41
N ILE A 8 -1.16 0.77 13.62
CA ILE A 8 -0.79 -0.57 14.10
C ILE A 8 -0.04 -1.21 12.93
N SER A 9 1.27 -1.31 13.07
CA SER A 9 2.09 -2.15 12.23
C SER A 9 1.64 -3.60 12.45
N LEU A 10 1.42 -4.31 11.34
CA LEU A 10 0.94 -5.69 11.24
C LEU A 10 1.69 -6.71 12.12
N HIS A 11 2.83 -6.35 12.70
CA HIS A 11 3.65 -7.22 13.52
C HIS A 11 3.11 -7.45 14.94
N GLN A 12 2.19 -6.60 15.43
CA GLN A 12 1.63 -6.73 16.79
C GLN A 12 0.27 -7.43 16.85
N ALA A 13 -0.38 -7.68 15.72
CA ALA A 13 -1.71 -8.31 15.67
C ALA A 13 -1.65 -9.83 15.44
N THR A 14 -0.48 -10.46 15.56
CA THR A 14 -0.24 -11.88 15.25
C THR A 14 -0.66 -12.86 16.34
N GLN A 15 -1.14 -12.40 17.50
CA GLN A 15 -1.34 -13.31 18.64
C GLN A 15 -2.73 -13.97 18.78
N GLU A 16 -3.78 -13.60 18.03
CA GLU A 16 -5.12 -13.99 18.52
C GLU A 16 -6.22 -14.45 17.53
N SER A 17 -5.99 -14.79 16.25
CA SER A 17 -7.10 -15.46 15.52
C SER A 17 -6.81 -16.21 14.21
N PRO A 18 -7.55 -17.30 13.92
CA PRO A 18 -7.59 -17.99 12.61
C PRO A 18 -8.10 -17.12 11.43
N THR A 19 -8.49 -15.86 11.67
CA THR A 19 -8.67 -14.83 10.64
C THR A 19 -7.34 -14.38 9.99
N LEU A 20 -6.19 -14.70 10.58
CA LEU A 20 -4.86 -14.35 10.06
C LEU A 20 -4.51 -15.04 8.75
N ALA A 21 -4.98 -16.27 8.49
CA ALA A 21 -4.66 -16.98 7.24
C ALA A 21 -5.17 -16.19 6.01
N ARG A 22 -6.35 -15.58 6.12
CA ARG A 22 -6.92 -14.70 5.09
C ARG A 22 -6.17 -13.38 4.97
N LEU A 23 -5.71 -12.80 6.10
CA LEU A 23 -4.88 -11.60 6.10
C LEU A 23 -3.51 -11.83 5.45
N THR A 24 -2.94 -13.03 5.60
CA THR A 24 -1.66 -13.39 4.98
C THR A 24 -1.77 -13.46 3.47
N ALA A 25 -2.86 -14.03 2.95
CA ALA A 25 -3.17 -14.03 1.51
C ALA A 25 -3.33 -12.60 0.97
N LEU A 26 -4.10 -11.75 1.67
CA LEU A 26 -4.27 -10.33 1.30
C LEU A 26 -2.96 -9.52 1.35
N THR A 27 -2.08 -9.85 2.31
CA THR A 27 -0.75 -9.22 2.43
C THR A 27 0.16 -9.63 1.28
N ARG A 28 0.09 -10.90 0.86
CA ARG A 28 0.81 -11.41 -0.30
C ARG A 28 0.31 -10.74 -1.60
N ASP A 29 -1.00 -10.65 -1.80
CA ASP A 29 -1.59 -9.96 -2.95
C ASP A 29 -1.16 -8.49 -3.01
N SER A 30 -1.16 -7.79 -1.88
CA SER A 30 -0.68 -6.41 -1.82
C SER A 30 0.81 -6.29 -2.15
N SER A 31 1.63 -7.24 -1.67
CA SER A 31 3.05 -7.29 -1.97
C SER A 31 3.32 -7.59 -3.45
N GLU A 32 2.51 -8.46 -4.08
CA GLU A 32 2.61 -8.76 -5.51
C GLU A 32 2.19 -7.57 -6.37
N ARG A 33 1.13 -6.85 -5.99
CA ARG A 33 0.74 -5.58 -6.63
C ARG A 33 1.84 -4.52 -6.50
N LEU A 34 2.47 -4.41 -5.34
CA LEU A 34 3.61 -3.50 -5.14
C LEU A 34 4.78 -3.88 -6.04
N LYS A 35 5.17 -5.16 -6.07
CA LYS A 35 6.24 -5.65 -6.96
C LYS A 35 5.93 -5.37 -8.44
N ALA A 36 4.67 -5.46 -8.84
CA ALA A 36 4.28 -5.16 -10.21
C ALA A 36 4.47 -3.67 -10.56
N ILE A 37 4.17 -2.76 -9.65
CA ILE A 37 4.41 -1.32 -9.86
C ILE A 37 5.82 -0.86 -9.48
N ASP A 38 6.62 -1.70 -8.81
CA ASP A 38 7.98 -1.37 -8.36
C ASP A 38 8.93 -1.05 -9.53
N ALA A 39 8.64 -1.61 -10.71
CA ALA A 39 9.30 -1.26 -11.96
C ALA A 39 9.02 0.18 -12.41
N LEU A 40 7.86 0.74 -12.06
CA LEU A 40 7.46 2.12 -12.35
C LEU A 40 7.88 3.09 -11.23
N ILE A 41 8.25 2.57 -10.05
CA ILE A 41 8.72 3.38 -8.94
C ILE A 41 10.20 3.71 -9.15
N PRO A 42 10.60 5.00 -9.12
CA PRO A 42 11.99 5.39 -9.14
C PRO A 42 12.79 4.72 -8.00
N PRO A 43 14.00 4.19 -8.26
CA PRO A 43 14.75 3.43 -7.25
C PRO A 43 15.00 4.20 -5.95
N MET A 44 15.15 5.53 -6.04
CA MET A 44 15.31 6.41 -4.87
C MET A 44 14.05 6.51 -3.99
N LEU A 45 12.86 6.21 -4.52
CA LEU A 45 11.60 6.25 -3.79
C LEU A 45 11.15 4.88 -3.28
N ARG A 46 11.72 3.79 -3.79
CA ARG A 46 11.41 2.42 -3.34
C ARG A 46 11.48 2.23 -1.82
N PRO A 47 12.54 2.66 -1.10
CA PRO A 47 12.58 2.50 0.36
C PRO A 47 11.58 3.41 1.09
N ALA A 48 11.09 4.46 0.41
CA ALA A 48 10.13 5.41 0.97
C ALA A 48 8.67 4.99 0.74
N ILE A 49 8.41 3.88 0.04
CA ILE A 49 7.07 3.38 -0.30
C ILE A 49 6.92 1.96 0.23
N GLN A 50 5.82 1.68 0.92
CA GLN A 50 5.46 0.35 1.38
C GLN A 50 4.03 -0.01 0.96
N ALA A 51 3.82 -1.30 0.67
CA ALA A 51 2.50 -1.85 0.38
C ALA A 51 1.62 -1.73 1.63
N GLY A 52 0.53 -0.98 1.54
CA GLY A 52 -0.48 -0.94 2.58
C GLY A 52 -1.54 -2.02 2.37
N PRO A 53 -2.51 -2.12 3.29
CA PRO A 53 -3.62 -3.05 3.15
C PRO A 53 -4.50 -2.68 1.93
N ILE A 54 -5.10 -3.71 1.33
CA ILE A 54 -6.13 -3.57 0.30
C ILE A 54 -7.48 -3.69 1.01
N GLU A 55 -8.30 -2.66 0.88
CA GLU A 55 -9.66 -2.59 1.41
C GLU A 55 -10.65 -2.64 0.23
N GLY A 56 -11.07 -3.83 -0.16
CA GLY A 56 -11.91 -4.03 -1.35
C GLY A 56 -11.20 -3.51 -2.61
N ASP A 57 -11.78 -2.48 -3.24
CA ASP A 57 -11.26 -1.86 -4.46
C ASP A 57 -10.28 -0.70 -4.17
N CYS A 58 -10.06 -0.37 -2.90
CA CYS A 58 -9.13 0.66 -2.47
C CYS A 58 -7.79 0.03 -2.07
N TRP A 59 -6.70 0.51 -2.67
CA TRP A 59 -5.35 0.14 -2.28
C TRP A 59 -4.67 1.26 -1.50
N CYS A 60 -4.18 0.97 -0.30
CA CYS A 60 -3.42 1.95 0.48
C CYS A 60 -1.92 1.78 0.22
N LEU A 61 -1.20 2.87 0.00
CA LEU A 61 0.26 2.91 -0.02
C LEU A 61 0.75 3.74 1.16
N LEU A 62 1.69 3.17 1.89
CA LEU A 62 2.36 3.83 2.99
C LEU A 62 3.60 4.54 2.44
N VAL A 63 3.78 5.81 2.80
CA VAL A 63 4.91 6.62 2.34
C VAL A 63 5.62 7.26 3.52
N SER A 64 6.96 7.24 3.52
CA SER A 64 7.76 7.73 4.67
C SER A 64 7.95 9.25 4.68
N SER A 65 7.64 9.96 3.60
CA SER A 65 7.82 11.41 3.52
C SER A 65 6.77 12.09 2.65
N ASN A 66 6.52 13.38 2.93
CA ASN A 66 5.64 14.21 2.11
C ASN A 66 6.16 14.40 0.67
N ALA A 67 7.48 14.51 0.50
CA ALA A 67 8.09 14.64 -0.83
C ALA A 67 7.88 13.37 -1.66
N ALA A 68 8.11 12.20 -1.08
CA ALA A 68 7.79 10.92 -1.71
C ALA A 68 6.29 10.81 -2.01
N ALA A 69 5.42 11.17 -1.06
CA ALA A 69 3.97 11.17 -1.26
C ALA A 69 3.55 12.05 -2.44
N ALA A 70 4.09 13.27 -2.57
CA ALA A 70 3.79 14.15 -3.69
C ALA A 70 4.22 13.55 -5.03
N LYS A 71 5.41 12.95 -5.10
CA LYS A 71 5.90 12.31 -6.32
C LYS A 71 5.08 11.06 -6.67
N VAL A 72 4.71 10.26 -5.68
CA VAL A 72 3.81 9.12 -5.85
C VAL A 72 2.44 9.56 -6.33
N ARG A 73 1.86 10.66 -5.81
CA ARG A 73 0.60 11.23 -6.32
C ARG A 73 0.64 11.51 -7.81
N GLN A 74 1.76 12.06 -8.29
CA GLN A 74 1.96 12.32 -9.73
C GLN A 74 2.02 11.02 -10.55
N LEU A 75 2.46 9.92 -9.95
CA LEU A 75 2.56 8.60 -10.59
C LEU A 75 1.32 7.72 -10.39
N LEU A 76 0.35 8.12 -9.57
CA LEU A 76 -0.86 7.33 -9.31
C LEU A 76 -1.64 6.95 -10.57
N PRO A 77 -1.85 7.85 -11.57
CA PRO A 77 -2.54 7.46 -12.80
C PRO A 77 -1.78 6.36 -13.57
N ALA A 78 -0.45 6.43 -13.59
CA ALA A 78 0.39 5.43 -14.24
C ALA A 78 0.32 4.08 -13.50
N PHE A 79 0.30 4.10 -12.17
CA PHE A 79 0.14 2.88 -11.38
C PHE A 79 -1.23 2.24 -11.59
N GLN A 80 -2.32 3.01 -11.58
CA GLN A 80 -3.66 2.51 -11.85
C GLN A 80 -3.76 1.90 -13.26
N ALA A 81 -3.21 2.57 -14.27
CA ALA A 81 -3.16 2.05 -15.64
C ALA A 81 -2.38 0.73 -15.72
N HIS A 82 -1.23 0.65 -15.04
CA HIS A 82 -0.41 -0.57 -15.03
C HIS A 82 -1.11 -1.73 -14.31
N LEU A 83 -1.72 -1.49 -13.14
CA LEU A 83 -2.48 -2.49 -12.40
C LEU A 83 -3.66 -2.99 -13.23
N ARG A 84 -4.40 -2.09 -13.87
CA ARG A 84 -5.49 -2.45 -14.78
C ARG A 84 -5.00 -3.27 -15.97
N SER A 85 -3.85 -2.93 -16.55
CA SER A 85 -3.25 -3.72 -17.65
C SER A 85 -2.82 -5.13 -17.23
N ARG A 86 -2.51 -5.32 -15.94
CA ARG A 86 -2.18 -6.61 -15.34
C ARG A 86 -3.41 -7.42 -14.91
N GLY A 87 -4.63 -6.86 -15.03
CA GLY A 87 -5.86 -7.48 -14.58
C GLY A 87 -6.22 -7.25 -13.11
N TRP A 88 -5.53 -6.34 -12.41
CA TRP A 88 -5.91 -5.91 -11.06
C TRP A 88 -6.77 -4.65 -11.14
N GLU A 89 -8.05 -4.79 -10.80
CA GLU A 89 -8.95 -3.67 -10.63
C GLU A 89 -8.63 -2.94 -9.32
N VAL A 90 -8.11 -1.72 -9.44
CA VAL A 90 -7.87 -0.82 -8.31
C VAL A 90 -8.64 0.46 -8.59
N ALA A 91 -9.79 0.63 -7.95
CA ALA A 91 -10.67 1.77 -8.14
C ALA A 91 -10.11 3.04 -7.51
N SER A 92 -9.30 2.92 -6.46
CA SER A 92 -8.71 4.06 -5.77
C SER A 92 -7.40 3.70 -5.08
N ILE A 93 -6.39 4.57 -5.20
CA ILE A 93 -5.14 4.45 -4.45
C ILE A 93 -5.08 5.54 -3.40
N ARG A 94 -5.08 5.16 -2.12
CA ARG A 94 -4.92 6.07 -0.99
C ARG A 94 -3.46 6.12 -0.59
N LEU A 95 -2.97 7.31 -0.26
CA LEU A 95 -1.61 7.49 0.26
C LEU A 95 -1.69 7.88 1.74
N LYS A 96 -0.98 7.15 2.59
CA LYS A 96 -0.86 7.45 4.01
C LYS A 96 0.60 7.70 4.35
N ILE A 97 0.88 8.89 4.86
CA ILE A 97 2.23 9.26 5.30
C ILE A 97 2.43 8.70 6.70
N GLN A 98 3.40 7.79 6.87
CA GLN A 98 3.90 7.39 8.19
C GLN A 98 5.01 8.36 8.56
N ARG A 99 4.77 9.17 9.58
CA ARG A 99 5.70 10.17 10.08
C ARG A 99 6.08 9.83 11.51
#